data_AF-A0A833DX92-F1
#
_entry.id   AF-A0A833DX92-F1
#
_cell.length_a   1.000
_cell.length_b   1.000
_cell.length_c   1.000
_cell.angle_alpha   90.00
_cell.angle_beta   90.00
_cell.angle_gamma   90.00
#
_symmetry.space_group_name_H-M   'P 1'
#
loop_
_entity.id
_entity.type
_entity.pdbx_description
1 polymer ?
#
loop_
_entity_poly.entity_id
_entity_poly.type
_entity_poly.pdbx_seq_one_letter_code
_entity_poly.pdbx_strand_id
1 'polypeptide(L)'
;MPVVYCCSSCGYILDIFVKVGQNSYGVPTPSEVAARYGGYCPMCGKPLNTKPRLHDIAIEPNGMQKLVQVLKEARNMMRIGFKSILRLLPENLREELLNATPSESLLNNTMMLSSNKQSMEVKV
;
A
#
# COMPACT_ATOMS: atom_id res chain seq x y z
N MET A 1 2.82 -12.40 4.22
CA MET A 1 3.17 -11.42 3.17
C MET A 1 1.91 -10.66 2.84
N PRO A 2 1.87 -9.35 3.12
CA PRO A 2 0.70 -8.56 2.80
C PRO A 2 0.59 -8.29 1.29
N VAL A 3 -0.64 -8.14 0.79
CA VAL A 3 -0.96 -7.74 -0.58
C VAL A 3 -1.89 -6.52 -0.49
N VAL A 4 -1.58 -5.48 -1.26
CA VAL A 4 -2.39 -4.26 -1.31
C VAL A 4 -2.91 -4.10 -2.72
N TYR A 5 -4.23 -3.94 -2.85
CA TYR A 5 -4.89 -3.65 -4.13
C TYR A 5 -5.10 -2.16 -4.22
N CYS A 6 -4.54 -1.52 -5.23
CA CYS A 6 -4.62 -0.08 -5.42
C CYS A 6 -5.24 0.25 -6.79
N CYS A 7 -5.98 1.35 -6.86
CA CYS A 7 -6.36 1.93 -8.14
C CYS A 7 -5.11 2.46 -8.86
N SER A 8 -4.85 1.98 -10.08
CA SER A 8 -3.71 2.42 -10.90
C SER A 8 -3.76 3.88 -11.34
N SER A 9 -4.89 4.58 -11.09
CA SER A 9 -5.08 5.97 -11.54
C SER A 9 -4.91 6.99 -10.44
N CYS A 10 -5.49 6.74 -9.26
CA CYS A 10 -5.50 7.70 -8.16
C CYS A 10 -4.83 7.16 -6.89
N GLY A 11 -4.33 5.92 -6.91
CA GLY A 11 -3.68 5.29 -5.77
C GLY A 11 -4.63 4.86 -4.65
N TYR A 12 -5.96 4.98 -4.82
CA TYR A 12 -6.93 4.56 -3.81
C TYR A 12 -6.76 3.07 -3.45
N ILE A 13 -6.63 2.77 -2.16
CA ILE A 13 -6.54 1.39 -1.67
C ILE A 13 -7.93 0.76 -1.69
N LEU A 14 -8.09 -0.28 -2.52
CA LEU A 14 -9.32 -1.04 -2.69
C LEU A 14 -9.41 -2.17 -1.67
N ASP A 15 -8.33 -2.89 -1.41
CA ASP A 15 -8.33 -3.96 -0.41
C ASP A 15 -6.92 -4.21 0.11
N ILE A 16 -6.84 -4.75 1.33
CA ILE A 16 -5.58 -5.17 1.94
C ILE A 16 -5.73 -6.60 2.45
N PHE A 17 -4.89 -7.48 1.93
CA PHE A 17 -4.73 -8.83 2.43
C PHE A 17 -3.50 -8.94 3.30
N VAL A 18 -3.67 -9.17 4.61
CA VAL A 18 -2.56 -9.33 5.56
C VAL A 18 -2.30 -10.80 5.85
N LYS A 19 -3.36 -11.56 6.16
CA LYS A 19 -3.29 -12.99 6.52
C LYS A 19 -4.56 -13.74 6.16
N VAL A 20 -4.44 -15.05 6.02
CA VAL A 20 -5.58 -15.96 5.85
C VAL A 20 -6.52 -15.86 7.06
N GLY A 21 -7.83 -15.92 6.82
CA GLY A 21 -8.86 -15.85 7.86
C GLY A 21 -9.25 -14.43 8.27
N GLN A 22 -8.78 -13.39 7.57
CA GLN A 22 -9.26 -12.02 7.78
C GLN A 22 -10.69 -11.82 7.27
N ASN A 23 -10.91 -12.09 5.97
CA ASN A 23 -12.11 -11.79 5.19
C ASN A 23 -12.32 -12.83 4.06
N SER A 24 -11.35 -13.71 3.85
CA SER A 24 -11.33 -14.70 2.76
C SER A 24 -10.45 -15.89 3.14
N TYR A 25 -10.72 -17.05 2.52
CA TYR A 25 -9.93 -18.27 2.70
C TYR A 25 -8.55 -18.19 2.02
N GLY A 26 -8.34 -17.24 1.11
CA GLY A 26 -7.08 -16.99 0.42
C GLY A 26 -6.93 -15.55 -0.05
N VAL A 27 -5.84 -15.28 -0.77
CA VAL A 27 -5.60 -13.97 -1.39
C VAL A 27 -6.69 -13.72 -2.46
N PRO A 28 -7.49 -12.66 -2.35
CA PRO A 28 -8.56 -12.40 -3.32
C PRO A 28 -7.97 -12.10 -4.70
N THR A 29 -8.61 -12.55 -5.76
CA THR A 29 -8.18 -12.22 -7.12
C THR A 29 -8.50 -10.76 -7.46
N PRO A 30 -7.77 -10.12 -8.40
CA PRO A 30 -8.10 -8.77 -8.87
C PRO A 30 -9.56 -8.63 -9.34
N SER A 31 -10.11 -9.66 -9.98
CA SER A 31 -11.51 -9.72 -10.39
C SER A 31 -12.48 -9.71 -9.20
N GLU A 32 -12.20 -10.49 -8.15
CA GLU A 32 -13.02 -10.49 -6.93
C GLU A 32 -13.00 -9.13 -6.23
N VAL A 33 -11.82 -8.51 -6.13
CA VAL A 33 -11.70 -7.16 -5.55
C VAL A 33 -12.49 -6.15 -6.39
N ALA A 34 -12.36 -6.18 -7.71
CA ALA A 34 -13.10 -5.27 -8.60
C ALA A 34 -14.63 -5.46 -8.48
N ALA A 35 -15.10 -6.70 -8.38
CA ALA A 35 -16.52 -7.02 -8.25
C ALA A 35 -17.15 -6.42 -6.97
N ARG A 36 -16.41 -6.35 -5.86
CA ARG A 36 -16.88 -5.70 -4.60
C ARG A 36 -17.19 -4.21 -4.78
N TYR A 37 -16.58 -3.57 -5.78
CA TYR A 37 -16.78 -2.16 -6.11
C TYR A 37 -17.60 -1.95 -7.40
N GLY A 38 -18.29 -2.99 -7.89
CA GLY A 38 -19.07 -2.90 -9.14
C GLY A 38 -18.21 -2.63 -10.39
N GLY A 39 -16.90 -2.89 -10.34
CA GLY A 39 -15.98 -2.70 -11.45
C GLY A 39 -15.40 -1.28 -11.60
N TYR A 40 -15.70 -0.35 -10.71
CA TYR A 40 -15.22 1.04 -10.79
C TYR A 40 -14.53 1.49 -9.49
N CYS A 41 -13.53 2.37 -9.61
CA CYS A 41 -12.89 2.97 -8.44
C CYS A 41 -13.87 3.92 -7.73
N PRO A 42 -14.10 3.77 -6.40
CA PRO A 42 -15.02 4.62 -5.67
C PRO A 42 -14.54 6.07 -5.51
N MET A 43 -13.24 6.34 -5.71
CA MET A 43 -12.68 7.68 -5.60
C MET A 43 -12.64 8.45 -6.92
N CYS A 44 -12.16 7.83 -8.00
CA CYS A 44 -11.94 8.53 -9.27
C CYS A 44 -12.88 8.08 -10.40
N GLY A 45 -13.71 7.05 -10.18
CA GLY A 45 -14.64 6.53 -11.17
C GLY A 45 -14.00 5.73 -12.32
N LYS A 46 -12.68 5.56 -12.35
CA LYS A 46 -12.02 4.76 -13.41
C LYS A 46 -12.44 3.29 -13.33
N PRO A 47 -12.71 2.62 -14.47
CA PRO A 47 -12.87 1.17 -14.53
C PRO A 47 -11.65 0.44 -13.94
N LEU A 48 -11.90 -0.54 -13.08
CA LEU A 48 -10.86 -1.35 -12.44
C LEU A 48 -10.37 -2.44 -13.40
N ASN A 49 -9.04 -2.59 -13.51
CA ASN A 49 -8.43 -3.64 -14.31
C ASN A 49 -8.56 -4.98 -13.58
N THR A 50 -9.21 -5.97 -14.20
CA THR A 50 -9.36 -7.33 -13.68
C THR A 50 -8.26 -8.29 -14.12
N LYS A 51 -7.40 -7.86 -15.05
CA LYS A 51 -6.28 -8.63 -15.59
C LYS A 51 -4.99 -7.80 -15.50
N PRO A 52 -4.42 -7.63 -14.29
CA PRO A 52 -3.17 -6.91 -14.14
C PRO A 52 -2.05 -7.59 -14.93
N ARG A 53 -1.19 -6.77 -15.54
CA ARG A 53 0.03 -7.21 -16.22
C ARG A 53 1.20 -7.14 -15.24
N LEU A 54 2.36 -7.69 -15.63
CA LEU A 54 3.55 -7.70 -14.77
C LEU A 54 3.98 -6.30 -14.31
N HIS A 55 3.81 -5.27 -15.15
CA HIS A 55 4.12 -3.88 -14.80
C HIS A 55 3.13 -3.24 -13.80
N ASP A 56 1.97 -3.85 -13.57
CA ASP A 56 1.00 -3.37 -12.58
C ASP A 56 1.32 -3.90 -11.16
N ILE A 57 2.33 -4.77 -11.02
CA ILE A 57 2.67 -5.46 -9.77
C ILE A 57 4.01 -4.95 -9.26
N ALA A 58 4.02 -4.44 -8.03
CA ALA A 58 5.23 -4.10 -7.30
C ALA A 58 5.45 -5.10 -6.16
N ILE A 59 6.67 -5.64 -6.05
CA ILE A 59 7.07 -6.52 -4.96
C ILE A 59 8.12 -5.79 -4.14
N GLU A 60 7.83 -5.57 -2.86
CA GLU A 60 8.68 -4.81 -1.96
C GLU A 60 9.16 -5.72 -0.81
N PRO A 61 10.44 -5.63 -0.39
CA PRO A 61 10.92 -6.31 0.81
C PRO A 61 10.28 -5.70 2.08
N ASN A 62 10.45 -6.35 3.23
CA ASN A 62 9.98 -5.86 4.53
C ASN A 62 8.45 -5.60 4.57
N GLY A 63 7.67 -6.60 4.15
CA GLY A 63 6.26 -6.43 3.82
C GLY A 63 5.40 -5.72 4.88
N MET A 64 5.58 -5.99 6.19
CA MET A 64 4.77 -5.35 7.23
C MET A 64 5.16 -3.89 7.45
N GLN A 65 6.46 -3.57 7.44
CA GLN A 65 6.96 -2.20 7.54
C GLN A 65 6.51 -1.38 6.32
N LYS A 66 6.63 -1.97 5.12
CA LYS A 66 6.18 -1.32 3.89
C LYS A 66 4.66 -1.09 3.89
N LEU A 67 3.88 -2.04 4.38
CA LEU A 67 2.43 -1.88 4.55
C LEU A 67 2.10 -0.68 5.47
N VAL A 68 2.81 -0.53 6.59
CA VAL A 68 2.61 0.62 7.50
C VAL A 68 2.90 1.93 6.77
N GLN A 69 3.97 2.00 5.99
CA GLN A 69 4.27 3.18 5.18
C GLN A 69 3.13 3.51 4.20
N VAL A 70 2.65 2.50 3.45
CA VAL A 70 1.51 2.66 2.51
C VAL A 70 0.26 3.16 3.24
N LEU A 71 -0.02 2.66 4.45
CA LEU A 71 -1.16 3.10 5.26
C LEU A 71 -1.02 4.54 5.77
N LYS A 72 0.20 4.97 6.11
CA LYS A 72 0.48 6.37 6.49
C LYS A 72 0.21 7.32 5.32
N GLU A 73 0.72 6.99 4.14
CA GLU A 73 0.51 7.78 2.92
C GLU A 73 -0.98 7.83 2.54
N ALA A 74 -1.66 6.69 2.59
CA ALA A 74 -3.08 6.59 2.26
C ALA A 74 -3.99 7.33 3.26
N ARG A 75 -3.62 7.39 4.55
CA ARG A 75 -4.37 8.17 5.55
C ARG A 75 -4.46 9.64 5.16
N ASN A 76 -3.35 10.19 4.68
CA ASN A 76 -3.27 11.59 4.26
C ASN A 76 -4.09 11.86 3.00
N MET A 77 -4.12 10.91 2.06
CA MET A 77 -4.80 11.06 0.77
C MET A 77 -6.31 10.78 0.84
N MET A 78 -6.74 9.76 1.59
CA MET A 78 -8.08 9.17 1.44
C MET A 78 -9.06 9.53 2.55
N ARG A 79 -8.60 10.12 3.67
CA ARG A 79 -9.42 10.46 4.84
C ARG A 79 -10.27 9.29 5.38
N ILE A 80 -9.87 8.05 5.08
CA ILE A 80 -10.52 6.82 5.56
C ILE A 80 -9.84 6.29 6.82
N GLY A 81 -10.62 5.70 7.72
CA GLY A 81 -10.12 5.05 8.93
C GLY A 81 -9.72 3.60 8.68
N PHE A 82 -8.45 3.25 8.89
CA PHE A 82 -7.93 1.87 8.75
C PHE A 82 -8.17 0.99 9.99
N LYS A 83 -9.24 1.23 10.75
CA LYS A 83 -9.46 0.64 12.09
C LYS A 83 -9.51 -0.90 12.06
N SER A 84 -10.03 -1.49 10.99
CA SER A 84 -10.06 -2.93 10.77
C SER A 84 -8.65 -3.52 10.58
N ILE A 85 -7.80 -2.83 9.82
CA ILE A 85 -6.41 -3.24 9.55
C ILE A 85 -5.52 -3.10 10.79
N LEU A 86 -5.76 -2.11 11.65
CA LEU A 86 -4.97 -1.92 12.89
C LEU A 86 -4.94 -3.16 13.78
N ARG A 87 -5.98 -4.00 13.76
CA ARG A 87 -6.06 -5.25 14.54
C ARG A 87 -5.18 -6.38 13.97
N LEU A 88 -4.73 -6.23 12.73
CA LEU A 88 -3.91 -7.21 12.02
C LEU A 88 -2.42 -6.84 12.05
N LEU A 89 -2.07 -5.65 12.54
CA LEU A 89 -0.69 -5.19 12.67
C LEU A 89 -0.10 -5.62 14.02
N PRO A 90 1.21 -5.96 14.07
CA PRO A 90 1.98 -6.04 15.30
C PRO A 90 1.89 -4.77 16.13
N GLU A 91 1.96 -4.90 17.46
CA GLU A 91 1.75 -3.78 18.39
C GLU A 91 2.68 -2.59 18.13
N ASN A 92 3.97 -2.84 17.94
CA ASN A 92 4.96 -1.81 17.63
C ASN A 92 4.62 -1.01 16.36
N LEU A 93 4.14 -1.69 15.31
CA LEU A 93 3.75 -1.08 14.04
C LEU A 93 2.41 -0.36 14.13
N ARG A 94 1.50 -0.86 14.96
CA ARG A 94 0.20 -0.24 15.25
C ARG A 94 0.41 1.10 15.94
N GLU A 95 1.27 1.15 16.96
CA GLU A 95 1.63 2.38 17.67
C GLU A 95 2.29 3.38 16.72
N GLU A 96 3.23 2.93 15.87
CA GLU A 96 3.88 3.77 14.87
C GLU A 96 2.88 4.43 13.91
N LEU A 97 1.83 3.69 13.49
CA LEU A 97 0.79 4.21 12.62
C LEU A 97 -0.17 5.15 13.37
N LEU A 98 -0.45 4.93 14.66
CA LEU A 98 -1.31 5.79 15.46
C LEU A 98 -0.63 7.11 15.84
N ASN A 99 0.66 7.06 16.14
CA ASN A 99 1.46 8.22 16.57
C ASN A 99 2.00 9.04 15.40
N ALA A 100 1.91 8.55 14.16
CA ALA A 100 2.34 9.27 12.98
C ALA A 100 1.56 10.59 12.83
N THR A 101 2.27 11.70 13.03
CA THR A 101 1.76 13.04 12.74
C THR A 101 1.78 13.28 11.22
N PRO A 102 0.88 14.10 10.66
CA PRO A 102 0.81 14.34 9.21
C PRO A 102 2.12 14.87 8.58
N SER A 103 3.02 15.44 9.39
CA SER A 103 4.24 16.14 8.97
C SER A 103 5.45 15.27 8.64
N GLU A 104 5.52 14.00 9.06
CA GLU A 104 6.75 13.19 8.93
C GLU A 104 6.89 12.48 7.57
N SER A 105 5.82 12.35 6.79
CA SER A 105 5.83 11.57 5.53
C SER A 105 6.58 12.23 4.36
N LEU A 106 6.85 13.54 4.44
CA LEU A 106 7.53 14.30 3.38
C LEU A 106 9.07 14.38 3.56
N LEU A 107 9.60 14.22 4.78
CA LEU A 107 11.04 14.33 5.02
C LEU A 107 11.81 13.05 4.65
N ASN A 108 11.23 11.88 4.87
CA ASN A 108 11.94 10.60 4.71
C ASN A 108 12.21 10.24 3.24
N ASN A 109 11.39 10.74 2.31
CA ASN A 109 11.64 10.55 0.87
C ASN A 109 12.86 11.35 0.39
N THR A 110 13.19 12.48 1.03
CA THR A 110 14.35 13.30 0.65
C THR A 110 15.67 12.70 1.16
N MET A 111 15.66 12.00 2.31
CA MET A 111 16.89 11.40 2.88
C MET A 111 17.29 10.06 2.24
N MET A 112 16.36 9.31 1.65
CA MET A 112 16.69 8.05 0.95
C MET A 112 17.23 8.26 -0.48
N LEU A 113 16.86 9.36 -1.14
CA LEU A 113 17.39 9.72 -2.46
C LEU A 113 18.83 10.27 -2.41
N SER A 114 19.28 10.80 -1.26
CA SER A 114 20.65 11.29 -1.08
C SER A 114 21.69 10.18 -0.85
N SER A 115 21.27 8.97 -0.49
CA SER A 115 22.20 7.89 -0.11
C SER A 115 22.61 6.97 -1.28
N ASN A 116 22.03 7.13 -2.47
CA ASN A 116 22.30 6.29 -3.65
C ASN A 116 23.16 6.96 -4.74
N LYS A 117 23.84 8.08 -4.44
CA LYS A 117 24.74 8.76 -5.40
C LYS A 117 26.24 8.51 -5.22
N GLN A 118 26.65 7.54 -4.40
CA GLN A 118 28.06 7.14 -4.28
C GLN A 118 28.24 5.67 -4.71
N SER A 119 28.56 5.46 -5.99
CA SER A 119 29.50 4.45 -6.52
C SER A 119 29.18 4.10 -7.98
N MET A 120 29.61 4.95 -8.90
CA MET A 120 29.95 4.55 -10.28
C MET A 120 31.09 5.46 -10.77
N GLU A 121 32.29 5.27 -10.21
CA GLU A 121 33.51 5.62 -10.94
C GLU A 121 33.95 4.36 -11.71
N VAL A 122 33.60 4.31 -12.99
CA VAL A 122 34.21 3.37 -13.93
C VAL A 122 35.56 3.98 -14.31
N LYS A 123 36.65 3.39 -13.81
CA LYS A 123 38.00 3.63 -14.36
C LYS A 123 38.07 2.92 -15.72
N VAL A 124 38.38 3.70 -16.75
CA VAL A 124 38.80 3.25 -18.09
C VAL A 124 40.28 2.91 -18.05
#